data_AF-A0AAW1NMT4-F1
#
_entry.id   AF-A0AAW1NMT4-F1
#
_cell.length_a   1.000
_cell.length_b   1.000
_cell.length_c   1.000
_cell.angle_alpha   90.00
_cell.angle_beta   90.00
_cell.angle_gamma   90.00
#
_symmetry.space_group_name_H-M   'P 1'
#
loop_
_entity.id
_entity.type
_entity.pdbx_description
1 polymer ?
#
loop_
_entity_poly.entity_id
_entity_poly.type
_entity_poly.pdbx_seq_one_letter_code
_entity_poly.pdbx_strand_id
1 'polypeptide(L)'
;MQQMSNCWASRRSRWRCPTGEARITGAAKLQAKYVIHTVGPVYYAHAPEKAAELLSSSYRNCLQLANENKCRSIAFPAISCGLFGYPFSDAAEVALQACREHAGNLLHIEFVFFSTATGTPFLDLARTMFKDSSTADTTWIIPPEDLHYKMSNGTPVLLGKGGFGSVYLGVLNQFLGVCVQGSQLCLVMQHMSGGDLWSKLENDETGEYQWYRKGRGIALDVAKGLVFLHSKRIAHLDLKTPNILLSNSDEAKISDVGLGKLISGPGMIATQAGSFYWASPEQLLGQATTTMSDMFSMGTVLWEICTGEQPRQRRLRQLRVPEEAPQAVADLIQRCFVLEPSDRPTAVALHNTIACSTIFFEQRVKVASTSWRACTRNTDSLGLDLATSARKITKLTTWPTH
;
A
#
# COMPACT_ATOMS: atom_id res chain seq x y z
N MET A 1 9.19 29.39 -13.94
CA MET A 1 7.91 30.08 -14.19
C MET A 1 8.02 31.23 -15.21
N GLN A 2 9.16 31.88 -15.38
CA GLN A 2 9.32 33.07 -16.24
C GLN A 2 9.64 32.78 -17.73
N GLN A 3 10.00 31.55 -18.11
CA GLN A 3 10.23 31.21 -19.52
C GLN A 3 8.94 30.90 -20.31
N MET A 4 7.80 30.72 -19.66
CA MET A 4 6.53 30.49 -20.36
C MET A 4 5.79 31.79 -20.71
N SER A 5 6.07 32.92 -20.06
CA SER A 5 5.39 34.20 -20.39
C SER A 5 5.70 34.70 -21.80
N ASN A 6 6.86 34.33 -22.36
CA ASN A 6 7.30 34.81 -23.67
C ASN A 6 6.67 34.06 -24.86
N CYS A 7 5.99 32.93 -24.64
CA CYS A 7 5.22 32.27 -25.70
C CYS A 7 3.84 32.92 -25.93
N TRP A 8 3.31 33.70 -24.98
CA TRP A 8 1.95 34.24 -25.05
C TRP A 8 1.85 35.57 -25.80
N ALA A 9 2.95 36.31 -25.94
CA ALA A 9 2.93 37.64 -26.53
C ALA A 9 2.85 37.66 -28.07
N SER A 10 3.02 36.52 -28.77
CA SER A 10 3.29 36.55 -30.23
C SER A 10 2.24 35.93 -31.15
N ARG A 11 1.10 35.36 -30.70
CA ARG A 11 0.15 34.72 -31.64
C ARG A 11 -1.34 34.93 -31.32
N ARG A 12 -2.00 35.66 -32.25
CA ARG A 12 -3.43 35.73 -32.65
C ARG A 12 -4.53 35.49 -31.58
N SER A 13 -5.56 36.34 -31.66
CA SER A 13 -6.80 36.48 -30.84
C SER A 13 -7.53 35.20 -30.38
N ARG A 14 -7.17 34.01 -30.86
CA ARG A 14 -7.83 32.73 -30.56
C ARG A 14 -7.46 32.12 -29.19
N TRP A 15 -6.53 32.73 -28.46
CA TRP A 15 -5.98 32.20 -27.20
C TRP A 15 -6.05 33.17 -26.01
N ARG A 16 -6.84 34.25 -26.10
CA ARG A 16 -7.13 35.07 -24.92
C ARG A 16 -8.01 34.26 -23.96
N CYS A 17 -7.62 34.23 -22.69
CA CYS A 17 -8.42 33.68 -21.60
C CYS A 17 -9.02 34.88 -20.84
N PRO A 18 -10.33 35.16 -20.99
CA PRO A 18 -11.00 36.20 -20.23
C PRO A 18 -10.92 35.96 -18.73
N THR A 19 -11.09 37.03 -17.95
CA THR A 19 -11.20 36.94 -16.49
C THR A 19 -12.35 36.02 -16.10
N GLY A 20 -12.09 35.09 -15.19
CA GLY A 20 -13.06 34.08 -14.78
C GLY A 20 -13.07 32.82 -15.63
N GLU A 21 -12.38 32.79 -16.78
CA GLU A 21 -12.28 31.59 -17.62
C GLU A 21 -10.97 30.81 -17.41
N ALA A 22 -10.99 29.53 -17.81
CA ALA A 22 -9.83 28.65 -17.78
C ALA A 22 -9.62 27.92 -19.13
N ARG A 23 -8.38 27.49 -19.40
CA ARG A 23 -7.96 26.68 -20.56
C ARG A 23 -6.95 25.63 -20.11
N ILE A 24 -6.98 24.44 -20.70
CA ILE A 24 -6.09 23.34 -20.33
C ILE A 24 -5.08 23.02 -21.45
N THR A 25 -3.84 22.72 -21.08
CA THR A 25 -2.78 22.25 -21.98
C THR A 25 -2.04 21.06 -21.37
N GLY A 26 -1.28 20.31 -22.18
CA GLY A 26 -0.31 19.34 -21.65
C GLY A 26 0.78 20.03 -20.80
N ALA A 27 1.33 19.32 -19.82
CA ALA A 27 2.27 19.89 -18.84
C ALA A 27 3.76 19.82 -19.22
N ALA A 28 4.08 19.34 -20.43
CA ALA A 28 5.44 19.17 -20.93
C ALA A 28 6.37 18.43 -19.94
N LYS A 29 7.37 19.10 -19.35
CA LYS A 29 8.37 18.51 -18.45
C LYS A 29 7.99 18.58 -16.95
N LEU A 30 6.81 19.10 -16.60
CA LEU A 30 6.37 19.14 -15.21
C LEU A 30 5.91 17.76 -14.73
N GLN A 31 6.01 17.51 -13.43
CA GLN A 31 5.44 16.31 -12.78
C GLN A 31 3.91 16.39 -12.65
N ALA A 32 3.23 16.75 -13.74
CA ALA A 32 1.78 16.83 -13.84
C ALA A 32 1.36 16.35 -15.24
N LYS A 33 0.09 15.95 -15.42
CA LYS A 33 -0.42 15.58 -16.75
C LYS A 33 -0.80 16.83 -17.56
N TYR A 34 -1.43 17.78 -16.89
CA TYR A 34 -1.98 18.99 -17.50
C TYR A 34 -1.60 20.23 -16.71
N VAL A 35 -1.60 21.37 -17.39
CA VAL A 35 -1.55 22.71 -16.80
C VAL A 35 -2.85 23.41 -17.18
N ILE A 36 -3.57 23.91 -16.18
CA ILE A 36 -4.76 24.73 -16.37
C ILE A 36 -4.37 26.19 -16.19
N HIS A 37 -4.57 26.97 -17.25
CA HIS A 37 -4.33 28.40 -17.29
C HIS A 37 -5.65 29.10 -17.01
N THR A 38 -5.69 29.97 -15.99
CA THR A 38 -6.89 30.72 -15.61
C THR A 38 -6.51 32.15 -15.28
N VAL A 39 -7.43 33.09 -15.49
CA VAL A 39 -7.22 34.50 -15.19
C VAL A 39 -8.20 34.93 -14.11
N GLY A 40 -7.69 35.17 -12.89
CA GLY A 40 -8.49 35.74 -11.82
C GLY A 40 -8.70 37.26 -11.98
N PRO A 41 -9.66 37.85 -11.24
CA PRO A 41 -9.92 39.29 -11.29
C PRO A 41 -8.81 40.10 -10.62
N VAL A 42 -8.62 41.34 -11.08
CA VAL A 42 -7.88 42.36 -10.35
C VAL A 42 -8.83 42.95 -9.31
N TYR A 43 -8.51 42.81 -8.02
CA TYR A 43 -9.47 43.05 -6.93
C TYR A 43 -10.06 44.47 -6.97
N TYR A 44 -9.19 45.49 -7.09
CA TYR A 44 -9.60 46.89 -7.12
C TYR A 44 -10.21 47.36 -8.44
N ALA A 45 -10.22 46.53 -9.49
CA ALA A 45 -10.81 46.88 -10.79
C ALA A 45 -12.32 46.58 -10.86
N HIS A 46 -12.87 45.93 -9.85
CA HIS A 46 -14.27 45.50 -9.80
C HIS A 46 -14.88 45.80 -8.44
N ALA A 47 -16.21 45.91 -8.38
CA ALA A 47 -16.91 45.86 -7.09
C ALA A 47 -16.65 44.51 -6.39
N PRO A 48 -16.58 44.45 -5.04
CA PRO A 48 -16.24 43.22 -4.31
C PRO A 48 -17.07 41.99 -4.71
N GLU A 49 -18.38 42.15 -4.86
CA GLU A 49 -19.29 41.08 -5.30
C GLU A 49 -18.94 40.55 -6.70
N LYS A 50 -18.62 41.46 -7.62
CA LYS A 50 -18.24 41.07 -8.99
C LYS A 50 -16.87 40.42 -9.03
N ALA A 51 -15.94 40.88 -8.20
CA ALA A 51 -14.64 40.24 -8.02
C ALA A 51 -14.81 38.80 -7.47
N ALA A 52 -15.67 38.60 -6.48
CA ALA A 52 -15.96 37.28 -5.93
C ALA A 52 -16.58 36.34 -6.98
N GLU A 53 -17.54 36.82 -7.78
CA GLU A 53 -18.16 36.03 -8.85
C GLU A 53 -17.14 35.59 -9.91
N LEU A 54 -16.24 36.50 -10.32
CA LEU A 54 -15.19 36.21 -11.30
C LEU A 54 -14.11 35.27 -10.75
N LEU A 55 -13.75 35.42 -9.47
CA LEU A 55 -12.81 34.52 -8.80
C LEU A 55 -13.43 33.12 -8.65
N SER A 56 -14.69 33.03 -8.22
CA SER A 56 -15.46 31.77 -8.16
C SER A 56 -15.50 31.08 -9.51
N SER A 57 -15.77 31.85 -10.58
CA SER A 57 -15.77 31.35 -11.97
C SER A 57 -14.42 30.76 -12.37
N SER A 58 -13.32 31.39 -11.96
CA SER A 58 -11.96 30.89 -12.23
C SER A 58 -11.75 29.50 -11.63
N TYR A 59 -12.08 29.32 -10.34
CA TYR A 59 -11.96 28.01 -9.67
C TYR A 59 -12.91 26.97 -10.26
N ARG A 60 -14.20 27.32 -10.46
CA ARG A 60 -15.20 26.42 -11.06
C ARG A 60 -14.76 25.90 -12.42
N ASN A 61 -14.29 26.78 -13.31
CA ASN A 61 -13.87 26.38 -14.65
C ASN A 61 -12.61 25.51 -14.63
N CYS A 62 -11.68 25.74 -13.69
CA CYS A 62 -10.53 24.86 -13.50
C CYS A 62 -10.96 23.46 -13.03
N LEU A 63 -11.86 23.38 -12.04
CA LEU A 63 -12.37 22.12 -11.52
C LEU A 63 -13.15 21.34 -12.59
N GLN A 64 -13.95 22.02 -13.40
CA GLN A 64 -14.68 21.43 -14.51
C GLN A 64 -13.72 20.82 -15.54
N LEU A 65 -12.71 21.57 -15.99
CA LEU A 65 -11.72 21.07 -16.95
C LEU A 65 -10.93 19.88 -16.41
N ALA A 66 -10.60 19.88 -15.11
CA ALA A 66 -9.94 18.76 -14.46
C ALA A 66 -10.82 17.50 -14.47
N ASN A 67 -12.11 17.64 -14.18
CA ASN A 67 -13.08 16.54 -14.21
C ASN A 67 -13.29 16.01 -15.64
N GLU A 68 -13.48 16.87 -16.63
CA GLU A 68 -13.64 16.51 -18.04
C GLU A 68 -12.42 15.72 -18.58
N ASN A 69 -11.22 16.07 -18.10
CA ASN A 69 -9.97 15.41 -18.46
C ASN A 69 -9.61 14.23 -17.55
N LYS A 70 -10.55 13.78 -16.70
CA LYS A 70 -10.41 12.61 -15.81
C LYS A 70 -9.20 12.71 -14.87
N CYS A 71 -8.87 13.92 -14.42
CA CYS A 71 -7.90 14.13 -13.36
C CYS A 71 -8.47 13.59 -12.03
N ARG A 72 -7.58 13.08 -11.18
CA ARG A 72 -7.93 12.68 -9.80
C ARG A 72 -7.46 13.70 -8.76
N SER A 73 -6.56 14.60 -9.14
CA SER A 73 -6.06 15.66 -8.28
C SER A 73 -5.81 16.95 -9.06
N ILE A 74 -5.84 18.07 -8.35
CA ILE A 74 -5.53 19.40 -8.86
C ILE A 74 -4.84 20.21 -7.75
N ALA A 75 -3.91 21.09 -8.13
CA ALA A 75 -3.26 22.02 -7.21
C ALA A 75 -3.52 23.46 -7.67
N PHE A 76 -3.90 24.31 -6.72
CA PHE A 76 -4.16 25.74 -6.93
C PHE A 76 -3.12 26.60 -6.21
N PRO A 77 -2.61 27.67 -6.85
CA PRO A 77 -2.08 28.80 -6.10
C PRO A 77 -3.23 29.61 -5.50
N ALA A 78 -2.91 30.56 -4.61
CA ALA A 78 -3.87 31.59 -4.19
C ALA A 78 -4.19 32.55 -5.35
N ILE A 79 -5.15 32.19 -6.20
CA ILE A 79 -5.52 32.95 -7.40
C ILE A 79 -5.92 34.38 -7.00
N SER A 80 -5.36 35.37 -7.72
CA SER A 80 -5.55 36.80 -7.49
C SER A 80 -4.98 37.40 -6.19
N CYS A 81 -4.43 36.62 -5.26
CA CYS A 81 -3.97 37.16 -3.96
C CYS A 81 -2.58 37.84 -3.99
N GLY A 82 -1.81 37.65 -5.07
CA GLY A 82 -0.50 38.28 -5.26
C GLY A 82 -0.63 39.66 -5.90
N LEU A 83 -0.15 39.78 -7.15
CA LEU A 83 -0.15 41.04 -7.90
C LEU A 83 -1.54 41.69 -8.06
N PHE A 84 -2.61 40.89 -8.02
CA PHE A 84 -3.98 41.35 -8.23
C PHE A 84 -4.68 41.81 -6.94
N GLY A 85 -4.00 41.70 -5.78
CA GLY A 85 -4.39 42.35 -4.54
C GLY A 85 -5.64 41.79 -3.85
N TYR A 86 -6.10 40.60 -4.21
CA TYR A 86 -7.26 39.98 -3.55
C TYR A 86 -6.90 39.60 -2.11
N PRO A 87 -7.66 40.04 -1.09
CA PRO A 87 -7.39 39.67 0.30
C PRO A 87 -7.43 38.15 0.51
N PHE A 88 -6.46 37.59 1.24
CA PHE A 88 -6.36 36.13 1.40
C PHE A 88 -7.58 35.51 2.10
N SER A 89 -8.16 36.19 3.10
CA SER A 89 -9.35 35.70 3.80
C SER A 89 -10.56 35.63 2.88
N ASP A 90 -10.82 36.70 2.12
CA ASP A 90 -11.95 36.77 1.18
C ASP A 90 -11.76 35.79 0.01
N ALA A 91 -10.52 35.67 -0.48
CA ALA A 91 -10.19 34.70 -1.52
C ALA A 91 -10.34 33.25 -1.03
N ALA A 92 -10.02 32.97 0.23
CA ALA A 92 -10.19 31.65 0.82
C ALA A 92 -11.66 31.24 0.81
N GLU A 93 -12.57 32.13 1.18
CA GLU A 93 -14.01 31.87 1.18
C GLU A 93 -14.51 31.52 -0.22
N VAL A 94 -14.18 32.34 -1.20
CA VAL A 94 -14.58 32.10 -2.60
C VAL A 94 -13.98 30.80 -3.15
N ALA A 95 -12.68 30.57 -2.91
CA ALA A 95 -11.96 29.42 -3.43
C ALA A 95 -12.48 28.10 -2.83
N LEU A 96 -12.62 28.04 -1.51
CA LEU A 96 -13.05 26.84 -0.81
C LEU A 96 -14.51 26.54 -1.10
N GLN A 97 -15.39 27.55 -1.15
CA GLN A 97 -16.79 27.35 -1.52
C GLN A 97 -16.91 26.79 -2.94
N ALA A 98 -16.18 27.34 -3.91
CA ALA A 98 -16.15 26.81 -5.27
C ALA A 98 -15.63 25.36 -5.31
N CYS A 99 -14.63 25.01 -4.50
CA CYS A 99 -14.15 23.64 -4.37
C CYS A 99 -15.22 22.71 -3.79
N ARG A 100 -15.92 23.13 -2.73
CA ARG A 100 -17.00 22.36 -2.10
C ARG A 100 -18.13 22.06 -3.08
N GLU A 101 -18.51 23.04 -3.91
CA GLU A 101 -19.61 22.91 -4.86
C GLU A 101 -19.23 22.16 -6.14
N HIS A 102 -17.96 22.25 -6.57
CA HIS A 102 -17.56 21.82 -7.92
C HIS A 102 -16.41 20.80 -7.96
N ALA A 103 -15.99 20.21 -6.83
CA ALA A 103 -14.93 19.20 -6.80
C ALA A 103 -15.19 18.00 -7.73
N GLY A 104 -16.44 17.55 -7.85
CA GLY A 104 -16.82 16.42 -8.71
C GLY A 104 -16.12 15.12 -8.28
N ASN A 105 -15.39 14.50 -9.22
CA ASN A 105 -14.67 13.23 -9.03
C ASN A 105 -13.22 13.39 -8.57
N LEU A 106 -12.78 14.61 -8.25
CA LEU A 106 -11.44 14.86 -7.75
C LEU A 106 -11.30 14.24 -6.35
N LEU A 107 -10.27 13.42 -6.17
CA LEU A 107 -9.92 12.81 -4.89
C LEU A 107 -9.09 13.76 -4.01
N HIS A 108 -8.38 14.71 -4.63
CA HIS A 108 -7.50 15.61 -3.90
C HIS A 108 -7.46 17.01 -4.53
N ILE A 109 -7.62 18.04 -3.71
CA ILE A 109 -7.45 19.45 -4.09
C ILE A 109 -6.40 20.04 -3.16
N GLU A 110 -5.27 20.46 -3.72
CA GLU A 110 -4.16 21.05 -2.97
C GLU A 110 -4.15 22.57 -3.17
N PHE A 111 -3.87 23.32 -2.10
CA PHE A 111 -3.55 24.74 -2.20
C PHE A 111 -2.08 24.96 -1.85
N VAL A 112 -1.35 25.61 -2.75
CA VAL A 112 0.10 25.83 -2.65
C VAL A 112 0.36 27.32 -2.39
N PHE A 113 1.01 27.60 -1.27
CA PHE A 113 1.31 28.96 -0.80
C PHE A 113 2.81 29.20 -0.70
N PHE A 114 3.24 30.45 -0.85
CA PHE A 114 4.65 30.84 -0.70
C PHE A 114 5.09 30.92 0.77
N SER A 115 4.16 31.17 1.70
CA SER A 115 4.45 31.25 3.13
C SER A 115 3.28 30.75 3.97
N THR A 116 3.57 30.36 5.22
CA THR A 116 2.56 29.95 6.21
C THR A 116 1.51 31.05 6.43
N ALA A 117 1.94 32.31 6.57
CA ALA A 117 1.05 33.44 6.77
C ALA A 117 -0.01 33.60 5.66
N THR A 118 0.35 33.30 4.40
CA THR A 118 -0.60 33.34 3.27
C THR A 118 -1.54 32.14 3.21
N GLY A 119 -1.14 31.01 3.79
CA GLY A 119 -1.96 29.79 3.84
C GLY A 119 -2.88 29.71 5.05
N THR A 120 -2.54 30.35 6.17
CA THR A 120 -3.33 30.31 7.43
C THR A 120 -4.82 30.62 7.22
N PRO A 121 -5.21 31.69 6.48
CA PRO A 121 -6.64 31.98 6.27
C PRO A 121 -7.40 30.86 5.54
N PHE A 122 -6.75 30.21 4.58
CA PHE A 122 -7.32 29.07 3.86
C PHE A 122 -7.43 27.84 4.77
N LEU A 123 -6.40 27.56 5.56
CA LEU A 123 -6.38 26.42 6.46
C LEU A 123 -7.46 26.54 7.55
N ASP A 124 -7.56 27.70 8.19
CA ASP A 124 -8.51 27.93 9.27
C ASP A 124 -9.95 27.89 8.76
N LEU A 125 -10.23 28.46 7.59
CA LEU A 125 -11.55 28.38 6.98
C LEU A 125 -11.87 26.97 6.49
N ALA A 126 -10.92 26.23 5.93
CA ALA A 126 -11.15 24.84 5.53
C ALA A 126 -11.51 23.97 6.75
N ARG A 127 -10.80 24.17 7.87
CA ARG A 127 -11.10 23.48 9.14
C ARG A 127 -12.49 23.75 9.65
N THR A 128 -13.06 24.94 9.45
CA THR A 128 -14.43 25.26 9.89
C THR A 128 -15.47 24.84 8.86
N MET A 129 -15.24 25.10 7.58
CA MET A 129 -16.20 24.88 6.51
C MET A 129 -16.45 23.39 6.24
N PHE A 130 -15.43 22.55 6.44
CA PHE A 130 -15.52 21.10 6.30
C PHE A 130 -15.62 20.39 7.65
N LYS A 131 -15.97 21.11 8.74
CA LYS A 131 -15.92 20.56 10.09
C LYS A 131 -17.04 19.58 10.47
N ASP A 132 -18.18 19.52 9.77
CA ASP A 132 -19.18 18.47 10.05
C ASP A 132 -20.24 18.23 8.95
N SER A 133 -20.30 16.99 8.47
CA SER A 133 -21.55 16.19 8.33
C SER A 133 -21.20 14.78 7.82
N SER A 134 -21.22 13.80 8.72
CA SER A 134 -21.41 12.36 8.44
C SER A 134 -20.43 11.62 7.51
N THR A 135 -19.19 12.06 7.35
CA THR A 135 -18.11 11.18 6.85
C THR A 135 -16.90 11.32 7.76
N ALA A 136 -16.80 10.42 8.73
CA ALA A 136 -15.67 10.32 9.64
C ALA A 136 -14.37 9.87 8.96
N ASP A 137 -14.22 9.92 7.63
CA ASP A 137 -13.29 9.03 6.92
C ASP A 137 -12.22 9.69 6.03
N THR A 138 -12.03 11.02 6.03
CA THR A 138 -11.12 11.63 5.03
C THR A 138 -10.16 12.73 5.46
N THR A 139 -9.97 12.98 6.75
CA THR A 139 -8.80 13.77 7.18
C THR A 139 -7.70 12.82 7.67
N TRP A 140 -6.84 12.41 6.74
CA TRP A 140 -5.65 11.60 7.03
C TRP A 140 -4.57 12.38 7.79
N ILE A 141 -4.83 13.62 8.20
CA ILE A 141 -3.89 14.43 8.96
C ILE A 141 -4.34 14.44 10.41
N ILE A 142 -3.51 13.89 11.28
CA ILE A 142 -3.73 13.83 12.72
C ILE A 142 -3.10 15.09 13.34
N PRO A 143 -3.87 15.91 14.06
CA PRO A 143 -3.33 17.01 14.85
C PRO A 143 -2.33 16.49 15.91
N PRO A 144 -1.18 17.14 16.13
CA PRO A 144 -0.18 16.68 17.11
C PRO A 144 -0.72 16.48 18.53
N GLU A 145 -1.72 17.27 18.91
CA GLU A 145 -2.42 17.18 20.18
C GLU A 145 -3.22 15.88 20.36
N ASP A 146 -3.61 15.20 19.27
CA ASP A 146 -4.38 13.95 19.29
C ASP A 146 -3.49 12.69 19.28
N LEU A 147 -2.19 12.85 19.00
CA LEU A 147 -1.23 11.75 18.99
C LEU A 147 -0.53 11.63 20.35
N HIS A 148 -0.91 10.63 21.14
CA HIS A 148 -0.31 10.39 22.44
C HIS A 148 0.56 9.13 22.42
N TYR A 149 1.81 9.23 22.86
CA TYR A 149 2.64 8.05 23.07
C TYR A 149 2.21 7.28 24.31
N LYS A 150 2.16 5.95 24.23
CA LYS A 150 2.06 5.12 25.42
C LYS A 150 3.39 5.22 26.18
N MET A 151 3.30 5.54 27.46
CA MET A 151 4.47 5.73 28.32
C MET A 151 4.72 4.48 29.17
N SER A 152 5.99 4.15 29.38
CA SER A 152 6.47 3.18 30.37
C SER A 152 7.65 3.79 31.12
N ASN A 153 7.56 3.88 32.44
CA ASN A 153 8.58 4.51 33.31
C ASN A 153 9.01 5.92 32.85
N GLY A 154 8.06 6.73 32.37
CA GLY A 154 8.33 8.09 31.88
C GLY A 154 8.96 8.17 30.48
N THR A 155 9.14 7.04 29.79
CA THR A 155 9.67 6.98 28.42
C THR A 155 8.63 6.44 27.43
N PRO A 156 8.57 6.96 26.19
CA PRO A 156 7.70 6.38 25.15
C PRO A 156 8.05 4.91 24.88
N VAL A 157 7.03 4.07 24.77
CA VAL A 157 7.19 2.64 24.47
C VAL A 157 7.67 2.49 23.02
N LEU A 158 8.96 2.17 22.85
CA LEU A 158 9.58 1.86 21.57
C LEU A 158 9.24 0.41 21.17
N LEU A 159 8.61 0.24 20.02
CA LEU A 159 8.31 -1.07 19.44
C LEU A 159 9.48 -1.59 18.60
N GLY A 160 10.22 -0.71 17.94
CA GLY A 160 11.36 -1.10 17.13
C GLY A 160 12.06 0.09 16.47
N LYS A 161 13.22 -0.18 15.86
CA LYS A 161 13.95 0.78 15.02
C LYS A 161 14.04 0.23 13.60
N GLY A 162 13.34 0.87 12.67
CA GLY A 162 13.40 0.55 11.25
C GLY A 162 14.43 1.40 10.53
N GLY A 163 14.60 1.17 9.22
CA GLY A 163 15.51 1.95 8.38
C GLY A 163 15.19 3.44 8.25
N PHE A 164 13.98 3.85 8.64
CA PHE A 164 13.48 5.21 8.47
C PHE A 164 13.19 5.94 9.79
N GLY A 165 13.40 5.29 10.94
CA GLY A 165 13.14 5.88 12.24
C GLY A 165 12.71 4.87 13.29
N SER A 166 12.38 5.40 14.46
CA SER A 166 11.86 4.64 15.59
C SER A 166 10.34 4.48 15.47
N VAL A 167 9.84 3.28 15.73
CA VAL A 167 8.40 2.98 15.78
C VAL A 167 7.98 2.95 17.25
N TYR A 168 6.96 3.73 17.59
CA TYR A 168 6.46 3.84 18.97
C TYR A 168 5.02 3.38 19.07
N LEU A 169 4.65 2.88 20.24
CA LEU A 169 3.26 2.56 20.55
C LEU A 169 2.53 3.85 20.94
N GLY A 170 1.51 4.21 20.18
CA GLY A 170 0.65 5.36 20.45
C GLY A 170 -0.79 4.98 20.81
N VAL A 171 -1.52 5.94 21.35
CA VAL A 171 -2.97 5.94 21.54
C VAL A 171 -3.52 7.11 20.72
N LEU A 172 -4.56 6.85 19.95
CA LEU A 172 -5.17 7.81 19.05
C LEU A 172 -6.67 7.89 19.31
N ASN A 173 -7.21 9.10 19.36
CA ASN A 173 -8.64 9.33 19.61
C ASN A 173 -9.50 9.24 18.33
N GLN A 174 -8.88 9.11 17.15
CA GLN A 174 -9.53 9.11 15.82
C GLN A 174 -8.81 8.18 14.80
N PHE A 175 -9.14 8.28 13.50
CA PHE A 175 -8.65 7.41 12.41
C PHE A 175 -7.15 7.51 12.13
N LEU A 176 -6.59 6.45 11.54
CA LEU A 176 -5.18 6.36 11.10
C LEU A 176 -4.83 7.43 10.07
N GLY A 177 -3.58 7.89 10.08
CA GLY A 177 -3.16 9.04 9.28
C GLY A 177 -1.70 9.43 9.48
N VAL A 178 -1.40 10.69 9.19
CA VAL A 178 -0.08 11.30 9.24
C VAL A 178 -0.14 12.48 10.21
N CYS A 179 0.80 12.54 11.13
CA CYS A 179 0.96 13.65 12.07
C CYS A 179 2.29 14.37 11.80
N VAL A 180 2.32 15.70 11.90
CA VAL A 180 3.56 16.48 11.82
C VAL A 180 3.83 17.10 13.18
N GLN A 181 4.80 16.55 13.91
CA GLN A 181 5.19 17.06 15.22
C GLN A 181 6.52 17.82 15.11
N GLY A 182 6.45 19.15 15.10
CA GLY A 182 7.63 19.99 14.86
C GLY A 182 8.21 19.75 13.46
N SER A 183 9.45 19.25 13.39
CA SER A 183 10.13 18.87 12.14
C SER A 183 10.02 17.38 11.80
N GLN A 184 9.29 16.58 12.59
CA GLN A 184 9.16 15.14 12.40
C GLN A 184 7.82 14.80 11.72
N LEU A 185 7.89 13.96 10.68
CA LEU A 185 6.73 13.34 10.05
C LEU A 185 6.48 11.98 10.69
N CYS A 186 5.29 11.80 11.27
CA CYS A 186 4.88 10.56 11.92
C CYS A 186 3.78 9.89 11.08
N LEU A 187 4.03 8.66 10.62
CA LEU A 187 3.00 7.81 10.03
C LEU A 187 2.32 7.00 11.14
N VAL A 188 1.01 7.16 11.28
CA VAL A 188 0.21 6.48 12.30
C VAL A 188 -0.59 5.37 11.66
N MET A 189 -0.28 4.14 12.05
CA MET A 189 -0.88 2.92 11.51
C MET A 189 -1.49 2.08 12.62
N GLN A 190 -2.35 1.13 12.24
CA GLN A 190 -2.90 0.18 13.18
C GLN A 190 -1.76 -0.59 13.87
N HIS A 191 -1.83 -0.68 15.20
CA HIS A 191 -0.89 -1.49 15.94
C HIS A 191 -1.12 -2.98 15.70
N MET A 192 -0.11 -3.64 15.17
CA MET A 192 -0.06 -5.08 14.93
C MET A 192 0.71 -5.74 16.08
N SER A 193 -0.02 -6.06 17.16
CA SER A 193 0.55 -6.47 18.45
C SER A 193 1.26 -7.82 18.45
N GLY A 194 1.08 -8.64 17.40
CA GLY A 194 1.77 -9.89 17.20
C GLY A 194 3.22 -9.71 16.72
N GLY A 195 3.65 -8.50 16.35
CA GLY A 195 5.00 -8.25 15.83
C GLY A 195 5.16 -8.71 14.37
N ASP A 196 6.40 -8.82 13.91
CA ASP A 196 6.72 -9.24 12.54
C ASP A 196 6.82 -10.77 12.39
N LEU A 197 6.52 -11.26 11.18
CA LEU A 197 6.52 -12.68 10.86
C LEU A 197 7.92 -13.31 10.92
N TRP A 198 8.98 -12.54 10.64
CA TRP A 198 10.36 -13.04 10.75
C TRP A 198 10.68 -13.48 12.17
N SER A 199 10.41 -12.61 13.15
CA SER A 199 10.61 -12.89 14.57
C SER A 199 9.80 -14.10 15.04
N LYS A 200 8.61 -14.33 14.46
CA LYS A 200 7.80 -15.51 14.75
C LYS A 200 8.41 -16.79 14.19
N LEU A 201 8.80 -16.81 12.92
CA LEU A 201 9.41 -17.98 12.31
C LEU A 201 10.77 -18.33 12.95
N GLU A 202 11.57 -17.33 13.32
CA GLU A 202 12.89 -17.53 13.92
C GLU A 202 12.85 -18.26 15.28
N ASN A 203 11.81 -18.01 16.07
CA ASN A 203 11.68 -18.54 17.44
C ASN A 203 10.65 -19.67 17.55
N ASP A 204 10.16 -20.20 16.43
CA ASP A 204 9.08 -21.19 16.41
C ASP A 204 9.61 -22.63 16.41
N GLU A 205 10.03 -23.09 17.57
CA GLU A 205 10.44 -24.49 17.80
C GLU A 205 9.29 -25.48 17.57
N THR A 206 8.03 -25.02 17.60
CA THR A 206 6.84 -25.87 17.53
C THR A 206 6.25 -26.02 16.12
N GLY A 207 6.75 -25.23 15.17
CA GLY A 207 6.19 -25.12 13.82
C GLY A 207 4.79 -24.50 13.77
N GLU A 208 4.39 -23.70 14.76
CA GLU A 208 3.11 -22.97 14.82
C GLU A 208 2.84 -22.10 13.59
N TYR A 209 3.85 -21.43 13.04
CA TYR A 209 3.75 -20.52 11.90
C TYR A 209 4.05 -21.20 10.56
N GLN A 210 4.26 -22.52 10.57
CA GLN A 210 4.41 -23.31 9.35
C GLN A 210 3.08 -23.53 8.63
N TRP A 211 3.16 -23.98 7.38
CA TRP A 211 2.07 -24.02 6.40
C TRP A 211 0.72 -24.54 6.94
N TYR A 212 0.65 -25.77 7.46
CA TYR A 212 -0.61 -26.40 7.86
C TYR A 212 -1.23 -25.86 9.16
N ARG A 213 -0.49 -25.05 9.91
CA ARG A 213 -0.99 -24.37 11.11
C ARG A 213 -1.41 -22.96 10.75
N LYS A 214 -0.68 -21.94 11.19
CA LYS A 214 -1.02 -20.52 10.92
C LYS A 214 -0.49 -20.03 9.57
N GLY A 215 0.59 -20.64 9.07
CA GLY A 215 1.35 -20.15 7.91
C GLY A 215 0.53 -19.95 6.65
N ARG A 216 -0.38 -20.88 6.33
CA ARG A 216 -1.26 -20.76 5.16
C ARG A 216 -2.22 -19.56 5.26
N GLY A 217 -2.79 -19.32 6.44
CA GLY A 217 -3.69 -18.19 6.67
C GLY A 217 -2.98 -16.86 6.47
N ILE A 218 -1.79 -16.74 7.05
CA ILE A 218 -0.89 -15.60 6.90
C ILE A 218 -0.54 -15.38 5.41
N ALA A 219 -0.14 -16.44 4.69
CA ALA A 219 0.17 -16.36 3.27
C ALA A 219 -1.03 -15.90 2.42
N LEU A 220 -2.25 -16.32 2.80
CA LEU A 220 -3.48 -15.91 2.12
C LEU A 220 -3.78 -14.41 2.34
N ASP A 221 -3.59 -13.90 3.54
CA ASP A 221 -3.79 -12.49 3.85
C ASP A 221 -2.76 -11.59 3.14
N VAL A 222 -1.50 -12.00 3.08
CA VAL A 222 -0.46 -11.33 2.28
C VAL A 222 -0.83 -11.36 0.79
N ALA A 223 -1.33 -12.49 0.28
CA ALA A 223 -1.79 -12.60 -1.11
C ALA A 223 -2.95 -11.63 -1.42
N LYS A 224 -3.93 -11.48 -0.51
CA LYS A 224 -5.02 -10.49 -0.65
C LYS A 224 -4.46 -9.06 -0.70
N GLY A 225 -3.50 -8.74 0.17
CA GLY A 225 -2.81 -7.45 0.18
C GLY A 225 -2.13 -7.14 -1.15
N LEU A 226 -1.40 -8.11 -1.72
CA LEU A 226 -0.75 -7.97 -3.02
C LEU A 226 -1.76 -7.83 -4.17
N VAL A 227 -2.85 -8.60 -4.16
CA VAL A 227 -3.94 -8.45 -5.14
C VAL A 227 -4.47 -7.01 -5.14
N PHE A 228 -4.71 -6.45 -3.94
CA PHE A 228 -5.16 -5.06 -3.80
C PHE A 228 -4.12 -4.07 -4.36
N LEU A 229 -2.86 -4.14 -3.94
CA LEU A 229 -1.80 -3.23 -4.38
C LEU A 229 -1.60 -3.30 -5.90
N HIS A 230 -1.51 -4.51 -6.46
CA HIS A 230 -1.27 -4.73 -7.88
C HIS A 230 -2.46 -4.27 -8.74
N SER A 231 -3.71 -4.41 -8.24
CA SER A 231 -4.90 -3.85 -8.92
C SER A 231 -4.84 -2.33 -9.08
N LYS A 232 -4.10 -1.64 -8.19
CA LYS A 232 -3.85 -0.19 -8.23
C LYS A 232 -2.55 0.17 -8.96
N ARG A 233 -1.85 -0.81 -9.54
CA ARG A 233 -0.54 -0.67 -10.19
C ARG A 233 0.55 -0.17 -9.22
N ILE A 234 0.44 -0.54 -7.95
CA ILE A 234 1.43 -0.25 -6.92
C ILE A 234 2.24 -1.53 -6.69
N ALA A 235 3.56 -1.44 -6.85
CA ALA A 235 4.50 -2.51 -6.48
C ALA A 235 5.09 -2.19 -5.09
N HIS A 236 5.21 -3.21 -4.25
CA HIS A 236 5.73 -3.08 -2.89
C HIS A 236 7.25 -2.84 -2.88
N LEU A 237 7.99 -3.63 -3.66
CA LEU A 237 9.44 -3.62 -3.88
C LEU A 237 10.33 -3.94 -2.68
N ASP A 238 9.79 -4.00 -1.46
CA ASP A 238 10.51 -4.46 -0.27
C ASP A 238 9.69 -5.51 0.51
N LEU A 239 9.06 -6.45 -0.18
CA LEU A 239 8.23 -7.47 0.47
C LEU A 239 9.14 -8.52 1.11
N LYS A 240 9.02 -8.72 2.42
CA LYS A 240 9.81 -9.66 3.21
C LYS A 240 9.11 -9.99 4.52
N THR A 241 9.46 -11.11 5.15
CA THR A 241 8.90 -11.54 6.44
C THR A 241 9.02 -10.50 7.57
N PRO A 242 10.07 -9.66 7.65
CA PRO A 242 10.08 -8.51 8.58
C PRO A 242 9.03 -7.43 8.32
N ASN A 243 8.54 -7.30 7.08
CA ASN A 243 7.54 -6.30 6.68
C ASN A 243 6.12 -6.92 6.61
N ILE A 244 5.93 -8.09 7.20
CA ILE A 244 4.62 -8.73 7.38
C ILE A 244 4.33 -8.73 8.87
N LEU A 245 3.37 -7.92 9.28
CA LEU A 245 3.01 -7.72 10.68
C LEU A 245 1.77 -8.52 11.03
N LEU A 246 1.73 -9.05 12.25
CA LEU A 246 0.67 -9.93 12.75
C LEU A 246 -0.14 -9.25 13.87
N SER A 247 -1.44 -9.48 13.91
CA SER A 247 -2.29 -9.10 15.04
C SER A 247 -2.24 -10.18 16.14
N ASN A 248 -2.88 -9.93 17.29
CA ASN A 248 -3.09 -10.97 18.31
C ASN A 248 -4.07 -12.09 17.86
N SER A 249 -4.82 -11.87 16.79
CA SER A 249 -5.71 -12.85 16.16
C SER A 249 -5.07 -13.52 14.94
N ASP A 250 -3.75 -13.42 14.79
CA ASP A 250 -2.96 -13.98 13.69
C ASP A 250 -3.35 -13.44 12.28
N GLU A 251 -4.04 -12.30 12.21
CA GLU A 251 -4.28 -11.61 10.95
C GLU A 251 -2.97 -10.94 10.47
N ALA A 252 -2.63 -11.14 9.20
CA ALA A 252 -1.41 -10.58 8.63
C ALA A 252 -1.67 -9.34 7.77
N LYS A 253 -0.80 -8.32 7.90
CA LYS A 253 -0.81 -7.12 7.04
C LYS A 253 0.58 -6.79 6.54
N ILE A 254 0.64 -6.33 5.30
CA ILE A 254 1.87 -5.83 4.67
C ILE A 254 2.16 -4.42 5.21
N SER A 255 3.37 -4.18 5.71
CA SER A 255 3.87 -2.86 6.13
C SER A 255 4.87 -2.28 5.12
N ASP A 256 5.24 -1.00 5.27
CA ASP A 256 6.30 -0.34 4.48
C ASP A 256 6.03 -0.24 2.96
N VAL A 257 4.75 -0.24 2.58
CA VAL A 257 4.31 -0.13 1.20
C VAL A 257 4.86 1.13 0.52
N GLY A 258 5.57 0.94 -0.60
CA GLY A 258 6.01 2.04 -1.46
C GLY A 258 7.22 2.84 -0.95
N LEU A 259 7.77 2.50 0.22
CA LEU A 259 8.96 3.16 0.77
C LEU A 259 10.27 2.73 0.09
N GLY A 260 10.31 1.55 -0.52
CA GLY A 260 11.49 1.06 -1.25
C GLY A 260 11.89 1.94 -2.45
N LYS A 261 10.94 2.72 -3.02
CA LYS A 261 11.20 3.59 -4.18
C LYS A 261 11.73 4.97 -3.81
N LEU A 262 11.45 5.47 -2.60
CA LEU A 262 11.92 6.79 -2.13
C LEU A 262 13.43 6.84 -1.89
N ILE A 263 14.09 5.69 -1.69
CA ILE A 263 15.54 5.62 -1.51
C ILE A 263 16.28 5.37 -2.84
N SER A 264 15.60 4.86 -3.87
CA SER A 264 16.24 4.54 -5.15
C SER A 264 16.29 5.75 -6.08
N GLY A 265 17.33 6.57 -5.91
CA GLY A 265 17.87 7.34 -7.04
C GLY A 265 18.35 6.39 -8.16
N PRO A 266 18.52 6.88 -9.41
CA PRO A 266 19.03 6.04 -10.50
C PRO A 266 20.40 5.46 -10.11
N GLY A 267 20.49 4.13 -10.04
CA GLY A 267 21.76 3.40 -9.86
C GLY A 267 22.14 3.00 -8.42
N MET A 268 21.32 3.26 -7.39
CA MET A 268 21.55 2.72 -6.04
C MET A 268 20.50 1.69 -5.66
N ILE A 269 20.93 0.43 -5.56
CA ILE A 269 20.19 -0.63 -4.86
C ILE A 269 20.35 -0.32 -3.36
N ALA A 270 19.43 0.45 -2.81
CA ALA A 270 19.37 0.75 -1.39
C ALA A 270 18.78 -0.43 -0.61
N THR A 271 19.38 -1.60 -0.75
CA THR A 271 19.10 -2.71 0.15
C THR A 271 20.03 -2.57 1.33
N GLN A 272 19.47 -2.19 2.48
CA GLN A 272 20.11 -2.44 3.77
C GLN A 272 20.68 -3.86 3.77
N ALA A 273 21.90 -4.02 4.31
CA ALA A 273 22.53 -5.32 4.48
C ALA A 273 21.52 -6.32 5.12
N GLY A 274 21.07 -7.30 4.33
CA GLY A 274 20.04 -8.27 4.73
C GLY A 274 18.83 -8.36 3.79
N SER A 275 18.38 -7.25 3.15
CA SER A 275 17.15 -7.29 2.31
C SER A 275 17.35 -7.98 0.95
N PHE A 276 18.59 -8.29 0.56
CA PHE A 276 18.93 -8.91 -0.72
C PHE A 276 18.35 -10.31 -0.91
N TYR A 277 17.99 -11.02 0.15
CA TYR A 277 17.51 -12.41 0.05
C TYR A 277 16.10 -12.53 -0.55
N TRP A 278 15.28 -11.49 -0.46
CA TRP A 278 13.95 -11.43 -1.06
C TRP A 278 13.93 -10.65 -2.38
N ALA A 279 15.02 -9.96 -2.72
CA ALA A 279 15.08 -9.12 -3.90
C ALA A 279 15.11 -9.98 -5.17
N SER A 280 14.28 -9.60 -6.14
CA SER A 280 14.25 -10.22 -7.47
C SER A 280 15.55 -9.98 -8.25
N PRO A 281 15.89 -10.83 -9.24
CA PRO A 281 17.06 -10.64 -10.09
C PRO A 281 17.09 -9.26 -10.76
N GLU A 282 15.97 -8.78 -11.27
CA GLU A 282 15.89 -7.45 -11.90
C GLU A 282 16.16 -6.31 -10.90
N GLN A 283 15.74 -6.45 -9.62
CA GLN A 283 16.10 -5.49 -8.57
C GLN A 283 17.60 -5.51 -8.28
N LEU A 284 18.19 -6.70 -8.20
CA LEU A 284 19.63 -6.89 -7.95
C LEU A 284 20.51 -6.42 -9.10
N LEU A 285 19.97 -6.42 -10.33
CA LEU A 285 20.65 -5.96 -11.54
C LEU A 285 20.36 -4.47 -11.85
N GLY A 286 19.55 -3.79 -11.02
CA GLY A 286 19.17 -2.39 -11.23
C GLY A 286 18.32 -2.18 -12.50
N GLN A 287 17.61 -3.21 -12.94
CA GLN A 287 16.73 -3.18 -14.11
C GLN A 287 15.35 -2.61 -13.74
N ALA A 288 14.48 -2.45 -14.75
CA ALA A 288 13.12 -1.95 -14.54
C ALA A 288 12.30 -2.92 -13.67
N THR A 289 11.83 -2.43 -12.52
CA THR A 289 11.04 -3.21 -11.57
C THR A 289 9.55 -3.07 -11.86
N THR A 290 8.79 -4.13 -11.55
CA THR A 290 7.34 -4.18 -11.76
C THR A 290 6.65 -4.85 -10.58
N THR A 291 5.33 -5.00 -10.63
CA THR A 291 4.59 -5.82 -9.67
C THR A 291 5.07 -7.28 -9.66
N MET A 292 5.72 -7.77 -10.73
CA MET A 292 6.29 -9.12 -10.77
C MET A 292 7.56 -9.27 -9.95
N SER A 293 8.23 -8.17 -9.60
CA SER A 293 9.34 -8.18 -8.64
C SER A 293 8.84 -8.59 -7.25
N ASP A 294 7.64 -8.12 -6.84
CA ASP A 294 7.01 -8.54 -5.59
C ASP A 294 6.67 -10.04 -5.58
N MET A 295 6.33 -10.60 -6.76
CA MET A 295 5.97 -12.01 -6.87
C MET A 295 7.17 -12.92 -6.61
N PHE A 296 8.37 -12.50 -7.01
CA PHE A 296 9.60 -13.19 -6.62
C PHE A 296 9.80 -13.15 -5.11
N SER A 297 9.70 -11.96 -4.50
CA SER A 297 9.82 -11.79 -3.06
C SER A 297 8.78 -12.60 -2.27
N MET A 298 7.56 -12.69 -2.79
CA MET A 298 6.49 -13.54 -2.24
C MET A 298 6.84 -15.02 -2.33
N GLY A 299 7.56 -15.46 -3.38
CA GLY A 299 8.12 -16.80 -3.47
C GLY A 299 9.06 -17.11 -2.30
N THR A 300 9.93 -16.17 -1.93
CA THR A 300 10.82 -16.30 -0.76
C THR A 300 10.02 -16.36 0.54
N VAL A 301 9.01 -15.50 0.72
CA VAL A 301 8.13 -15.51 1.91
C VAL A 301 7.39 -16.85 2.04
N LEU A 302 6.83 -17.38 0.94
CA LEU A 302 6.17 -18.69 0.94
C LEU A 302 7.15 -19.82 1.28
N TRP A 303 8.37 -19.75 0.75
CA TRP A 303 9.43 -20.69 1.08
C TRP A 303 9.73 -20.68 2.58
N GLU A 304 9.91 -19.50 3.20
CA GLU A 304 10.15 -19.37 4.64
C GLU A 304 9.00 -19.93 5.49
N ILE A 305 7.75 -19.68 5.09
CA ILE A 305 6.56 -20.23 5.78
C ILE A 305 6.52 -21.77 5.66
N CYS A 306 6.92 -22.32 4.51
CA CYS A 306 6.89 -23.77 4.30
C CYS A 306 8.03 -24.48 5.04
N THR A 307 9.22 -23.89 5.08
CA THR A 307 10.42 -24.55 5.64
C THR A 307 10.65 -24.20 7.10
N GLY A 308 10.13 -23.07 7.58
CA GLY A 308 10.57 -22.44 8.84
C GLY A 308 12.05 -22.00 8.78
N GLU A 309 12.71 -22.12 7.63
CA GLU A 309 14.10 -21.75 7.44
C GLU A 309 14.20 -20.31 6.95
N GLN A 310 15.26 -19.63 7.38
CA GLN A 310 15.62 -18.31 6.85
C GLN A 310 16.56 -18.46 5.65
N PRO A 311 16.46 -17.59 4.64
CA PRO A 311 17.43 -17.56 3.55
C PRO A 311 18.80 -17.07 4.06
N ARG A 312 19.67 -17.99 4.47
CA ARG A 312 21.06 -17.71 4.88
C ARG A 312 22.04 -18.10 3.77
N GLN A 313 23.04 -17.25 3.53
CA GLN A 313 24.22 -17.46 2.66
C GLN A 313 24.00 -18.24 1.34
N ARG A 314 23.84 -17.50 0.24
CA ARG A 314 24.10 -17.88 -1.18
C ARG A 314 23.42 -19.14 -1.77
N ARG A 315 22.64 -19.92 -1.03
CA ARG A 315 21.82 -21.01 -1.61
C ARG A 315 20.50 -21.16 -0.85
N LEU A 316 19.40 -20.75 -1.48
CA LEU A 316 18.08 -21.29 -1.13
C LEU A 316 18.16 -22.81 -1.31
N ARG A 317 17.89 -23.58 -0.26
CA ARG A 317 17.80 -25.04 -0.38
C ARG A 317 16.63 -25.37 -1.31
N GLN A 318 16.83 -26.37 -2.16
CA GLN A 318 15.74 -26.90 -2.99
C GLN A 318 14.63 -27.40 -2.06
N LEU A 319 13.42 -26.89 -2.27
CA LEU A 319 12.21 -27.27 -1.53
C LEU A 319 12.07 -28.80 -1.60
N ARG A 320 12.26 -29.50 -0.47
CA ARG A 320 11.91 -30.91 -0.37
C ARG A 320 10.42 -30.95 -0.11
N VAL A 321 9.65 -31.40 -1.10
CA VAL A 321 8.19 -31.56 -1.00
C VAL A 321 7.94 -33.05 -0.86
N PRO A 322 7.57 -33.52 0.34
CA PRO A 322 6.27 -34.18 0.41
C PRO A 322 5.49 -34.06 1.75
N GLU A 323 5.95 -33.35 2.80
CA GLU A 323 5.23 -33.32 4.09
C GLU A 323 4.73 -31.93 4.54
N GLU A 324 5.27 -30.83 4.02
CA GLU A 324 5.09 -29.49 4.61
C GLU A 324 4.11 -28.59 3.82
N ALA A 325 3.96 -28.77 2.51
CA ALA A 325 2.97 -28.06 1.70
C ALA A 325 2.47 -28.89 0.50
N PRO A 326 1.25 -28.66 -0.01
CA PRO A 326 0.75 -29.33 -1.21
C PRO A 326 1.64 -29.08 -2.44
N GLN A 327 1.77 -30.06 -3.33
CA GLN A 327 2.60 -29.94 -4.54
C GLN A 327 2.29 -28.68 -5.35
N ALA A 328 1.02 -28.32 -5.49
CA ALA A 328 0.59 -27.11 -6.19
C ALA A 328 1.20 -25.81 -5.60
N VAL A 329 1.47 -25.78 -4.29
CA VAL A 329 2.10 -24.65 -3.61
C VAL A 329 3.60 -24.65 -3.87
N ALA A 330 4.25 -25.82 -3.86
CA ALA A 330 5.65 -25.90 -4.23
C ALA A 330 5.90 -25.51 -5.69
N ASP A 331 5.06 -25.97 -6.61
CA ASP A 331 5.08 -25.58 -8.02
C ASP A 331 4.85 -24.07 -8.18
N LEU A 332 3.96 -23.50 -7.36
CA LEU A 332 3.74 -22.06 -7.32
C LEU A 332 4.99 -21.30 -6.85
N ILE A 333 5.66 -21.75 -5.78
CA ILE A 333 6.91 -21.14 -5.30
C ILE A 333 7.99 -21.19 -6.38
N GLN A 334 8.14 -22.32 -7.07
CA GLN A 334 9.08 -22.44 -8.19
C GLN A 334 8.76 -21.46 -9.32
N ARG A 335 7.47 -21.30 -9.67
CA ARG A 335 7.03 -20.33 -10.68
C ARG A 335 7.28 -18.88 -10.26
N CYS A 336 7.26 -18.55 -8.97
CA CYS A 336 7.64 -17.22 -8.48
C CYS A 336 9.12 -16.90 -8.74
N PHE A 337 10.00 -17.91 -8.79
CA PHE A 337 11.44 -17.75 -9.00
C PHE A 337 11.89 -17.79 -10.46
N VAL A 338 10.95 -17.82 -11.43
CA VAL A 338 11.28 -17.74 -12.85
C VAL A 338 12.01 -16.41 -13.13
N LEU A 339 13.10 -16.49 -13.89
CA LEU A 339 13.96 -15.33 -14.17
C LEU A 339 13.19 -14.24 -14.94
N GLU A 340 12.45 -14.64 -15.98
CA GLU A 340 11.64 -13.73 -16.76
C GLU A 340 10.42 -13.24 -15.94
N PRO A 341 10.32 -11.93 -15.61
CA PRO A 341 9.28 -11.45 -14.71
C PRO A 341 7.85 -11.68 -15.24
N SER A 342 7.64 -11.64 -16.56
CA SER A 342 6.31 -11.83 -17.16
C SER A 342 5.75 -13.24 -17.01
N ASP A 343 6.61 -14.23 -16.79
CA ASP A 343 6.22 -15.65 -16.68
C ASP A 343 5.89 -16.05 -15.24
N ARG A 344 6.14 -15.15 -14.27
CA ARG A 344 5.76 -15.32 -12.87
C ARG A 344 4.24 -15.25 -12.72
N PRO A 345 3.65 -15.95 -11.73
CA PRO A 345 2.22 -15.90 -11.49
C PRO A 345 1.80 -14.50 -11.05
N THR A 346 0.60 -14.07 -11.44
CA THR A 346 0.00 -12.85 -10.89
C THR A 346 -0.40 -13.05 -9.43
N ALA A 347 -0.54 -11.96 -8.67
CA ALA A 347 -1.04 -12.02 -7.30
C ALA A 347 -2.40 -12.73 -7.19
N VAL A 348 -3.27 -12.57 -8.20
CA VAL A 348 -4.58 -13.27 -8.26
C VAL A 348 -4.38 -14.78 -8.44
N ALA A 349 -3.51 -15.20 -9.36
CA ALA A 349 -3.22 -16.62 -9.57
C ALA A 349 -2.58 -17.27 -8.32
N LEU A 350 -1.68 -16.54 -7.66
CA LEU A 350 -1.08 -16.94 -6.39
C LEU A 350 -2.16 -17.12 -5.30
N HIS A 351 -2.99 -16.11 -5.08
CA HIS A 351 -4.10 -16.15 -4.12
C HIS A 351 -5.01 -17.37 -4.36
N ASN A 352 -5.44 -17.58 -5.60
CA ASN A 352 -6.34 -18.68 -5.95
C ASN A 352 -5.71 -20.05 -5.69
N THR A 353 -4.42 -20.21 -5.99
CA THR A 353 -3.69 -21.46 -5.73
C THR A 353 -3.61 -21.78 -4.23
N ILE A 354 -3.30 -20.78 -3.39
CA ILE A 354 -3.23 -20.93 -1.93
C ILE A 354 -4.63 -21.17 -1.32
N ALA A 355 -5.66 -20.48 -1.85
CA ALA A 355 -7.04 -20.68 -1.41
C ALA A 355 -7.54 -22.10 -1.74
N CYS A 356 -7.25 -22.61 -2.94
CA CYS A 356 -7.64 -23.95 -3.37
C CYS A 356 -6.84 -25.08 -2.71
N SER A 357 -5.69 -24.79 -2.11
CA SER A 357 -4.84 -25.81 -1.46
C SER A 357 -5.51 -26.50 -0.25
N THR A 358 -6.66 -26.00 0.23
CA THR A 358 -7.51 -26.65 1.26
C THR A 358 -8.19 -27.93 0.77
N ILE A 359 -8.60 -27.95 -0.51
CA ILE A 359 -9.55 -28.96 -1.03
C ILE A 359 -8.92 -30.35 -1.02
N PHE A 360 -7.60 -30.44 -1.24
CA PHE A 360 -6.88 -31.71 -1.26
C PHE A 360 -6.68 -32.34 0.13
N PHE A 361 -6.57 -31.53 1.20
CA PHE A 361 -6.42 -32.06 2.56
C PHE A 361 -7.77 -32.55 3.12
N GLU A 362 -8.84 -31.78 2.96
CA GLU A 362 -10.18 -32.21 3.39
C GLU A 362 -10.69 -33.42 2.62
N GLN A 363 -10.41 -33.52 1.32
CA GLN A 363 -10.74 -34.72 0.54
C GLN A 363 -9.87 -35.91 0.94
N ARG A 364 -8.58 -35.74 1.23
CA ARG A 364 -7.73 -36.84 1.74
C ARG A 364 -8.15 -37.32 3.13
N VAL A 365 -8.54 -36.42 4.04
CA VAL A 365 -9.07 -36.78 5.36
C VAL A 365 -10.44 -37.46 5.24
N LYS A 366 -11.31 -37.00 4.33
CA LYS A 366 -12.59 -37.67 4.06
C LYS A 366 -12.39 -39.07 3.47
N VAL A 367 -11.52 -39.23 2.46
CA VAL A 367 -11.21 -40.53 1.84
C VAL A 367 -10.56 -41.49 2.84
N ALA A 368 -9.61 -41.01 3.66
CA ALA A 368 -8.98 -41.79 4.73
C ALA A 368 -9.98 -42.21 5.81
N SER A 369 -10.92 -41.34 6.21
CA SER A 369 -11.95 -41.67 7.21
C SER A 369 -13.05 -42.60 6.68
N THR A 370 -13.41 -42.53 5.40
CA THR A 370 -14.31 -43.51 4.76
C THR A 370 -13.63 -44.85 4.54
N SER A 371 -12.34 -44.86 4.17
CA SER A 371 -11.53 -46.08 4.05
C SER A 371 -11.33 -46.76 5.41
N TRP A 372 -11.06 -45.98 6.46
CA TRP A 372 -10.97 -46.48 7.84
C TRP A 372 -12.28 -47.12 8.31
N ARG A 373 -13.43 -46.46 8.12
CA ARG A 373 -14.76 -47.02 8.50
C ARG A 373 -15.14 -48.26 7.69
N ALA A 374 -14.65 -48.39 6.45
CA ALA A 374 -14.86 -49.59 5.63
C ALA A 374 -13.95 -50.74 6.08
N CYS A 375 -12.71 -50.46 6.48
CA CYS A 375 -11.77 -51.46 7.03
C CYS A 375 -12.19 -51.94 8.43
N THR A 376 -12.66 -51.06 9.32
CA THR A 376 -13.02 -51.45 10.69
C THR A 376 -14.33 -52.24 10.79
N ARG A 377 -15.25 -52.11 9.83
CA ARG A 377 -16.45 -52.95 9.75
C ARG A 377 -16.16 -54.42 9.42
N ASN A 378 -14.99 -54.72 8.84
CA ASN A 378 -14.57 -56.09 8.50
C ASN A 378 -13.63 -56.71 9.55
N THR A 379 -13.14 -55.94 10.52
CA THR A 379 -12.24 -56.46 11.57
C THR A 379 -12.99 -56.98 12.80
N ASP A 380 -14.21 -56.50 13.05
CA ASP A 380 -15.05 -56.99 14.16
C ASP A 380 -15.50 -58.45 13.96
N SER A 381 -15.45 -58.98 12.73
CA SER A 381 -15.78 -60.38 12.43
C SER A 381 -14.58 -61.35 12.47
N LEU A 382 -13.34 -60.87 12.70
CA LEU A 382 -12.13 -61.69 12.54
C LEU A 382 -11.15 -61.68 13.73
N GLY A 383 -11.48 -61.02 14.85
CA GLY A 383 -10.79 -61.22 16.14
C GLY A 383 -9.27 -61.02 16.12
N LEU A 384 -8.76 -60.06 15.34
CA LEU A 384 -7.32 -59.79 15.23
C LEU A 384 -6.93 -58.49 15.95
N ASP A 385 -5.92 -58.61 16.81
CA ASP A 385 -5.35 -57.55 17.64
C ASP A 385 -4.81 -56.37 16.80
N LEU A 386 -5.38 -55.18 17.09
CA LEU A 386 -5.16 -53.89 16.43
C LEU A 386 -3.68 -53.47 16.36
N ALA A 387 -2.85 -53.93 17.30
CA ALA A 387 -1.43 -53.59 17.35
C ALA A 387 -0.61 -54.24 16.22
N THR A 388 -1.05 -55.40 15.72
CA THR A 388 -0.29 -56.18 14.72
C THR A 388 -0.56 -55.71 13.28
N SER A 389 -1.75 -55.17 13.02
CA SER A 389 -2.15 -54.65 11.70
C SER A 389 -1.47 -53.32 11.36
N ALA A 390 -1.20 -52.47 12.36
CA ALA A 390 -0.50 -51.19 12.16
C ALA A 390 0.93 -51.35 11.62
N ARG A 391 1.64 -52.42 12.00
CA ARG A 391 3.01 -52.70 11.53
C ARG A 391 3.10 -53.28 10.11
N LYS A 392 2.03 -53.87 9.57
CA LYS A 392 2.00 -54.36 8.18
C LYS A 392 1.75 -53.25 7.16
N ILE A 393 1.08 -52.16 7.54
CA ILE A 393 0.73 -51.07 6.62
C ILE A 393 1.93 -50.14 6.34
N THR A 394 2.85 -49.96 7.30
CA THR A 394 4.09 -49.18 7.08
C THR A 394 5.02 -49.79 6.02
N LYS A 395 4.82 -51.06 5.64
CA LYS A 395 5.59 -51.72 4.57
C LYS A 395 4.94 -51.63 3.18
N LEU A 396 3.72 -51.09 3.04
CA LEU A 396 3.00 -51.02 1.76
C LEU A 396 3.05 -49.64 1.08
N THR A 397 3.63 -48.61 1.71
CA THR A 397 3.73 -47.24 1.16
C THR A 397 5.04 -46.94 0.44
N THR A 398 5.97 -47.88 0.35
CA THR A 398 7.12 -47.81 -0.56
C THR A 398 6.78 -48.53 -1.85
N TRP A 399 6.51 -47.79 -2.93
CA TRP A 399 6.49 -48.33 -4.30
C TRP A 399 7.45 -47.53 -5.21
N PRO A 400 8.03 -48.20 -6.24
CA PRO A 400 9.35 -47.89 -6.76
C PRO A 400 9.33 -46.75 -7.78
N THR A 401 10.43 -45.99 -7.76
CA THR A 401 10.83 -45.03 -8.78
C THR A 401 10.99 -45.71 -10.14
N HIS A 402 10.29 -45.20 -11.15
CA HIS A 402 10.70 -45.32 -12.55
C HIS A 402 11.02 -43.94 -13.11
#